data_AF-A0A0J6VGY3-F1
#
_entry.id   AF-A0A0J6VGY3-F1
#
_cell.length_a   1.000
_cell.length_b   1.000
_cell.length_c   1.000
_cell.angle_alpha   90.00
_cell.angle_beta   90.00
_cell.angle_gamma   90.00
#
_symmetry.space_group_name_H-M   'P 1'
#
loop_
_entity.id
_entity.type
_entity.pdbx_description
1 polymer ?
#
loop_
_entity_poly.entity_id
_entity_poly.type
_entity_poly.pdbx_seq_one_letter_code
_entity_poly.pdbx_strand_id
1 'polypeptide(L)'
;MDESRSDRPSLYDEDVVAWAEQQAAALRALGARPELSNVLDWENIAEEVESVGSSQVSAVASTIRLVLVHLIKHLSAPHLPPAQHWRSEIVAFQLTGRAGYRASMRRKIDLDRIWRDAVIQAEANLAAYHDAPVAGLPESSPFTLDELVAEDFDIDRSLIQLAASLDSTRPTRRRR
;
A
#
# COMPACT_ATOMS: atom_id res chain seq x y z
N MET A 1 -4.59 -4.78 -43.26
CA MET A 1 -3.26 -4.99 -42.66
C MET A 1 -2.63 -3.62 -42.56
N ASP A 2 -2.64 -3.05 -41.37
CA ASP A 2 -1.70 -2.00 -40.99
C ASP A 2 -1.36 -2.26 -39.52
N GLU A 3 -0.18 -2.84 -39.33
CA GLU A 3 0.41 -3.12 -38.03
C GLU A 3 0.89 -1.80 -37.42
N SER A 4 0.12 -1.26 -36.50
CA SER A 4 0.61 -0.29 -35.53
C SER A 4 0.12 -0.69 -34.15
N ARG A 5 0.36 -1.94 -33.76
CA ARG A 5 0.45 -2.27 -32.34
C ARG A 5 1.82 -1.76 -31.90
N SER A 6 1.85 -0.52 -31.42
CA SER A 6 3.04 0.11 -30.86
C SER A 6 3.71 -0.87 -29.89
N ASP A 7 4.94 -1.27 -30.20
CA ASP A 7 5.78 -2.19 -29.39
C ASP A 7 6.28 -1.52 -28.09
N ARG A 8 5.74 -0.33 -27.75
CA ARG A 8 5.93 0.36 -26.47
C ARG A 8 4.75 0.11 -25.57
N PRO A 9 4.98 -0.17 -24.27
CA PRO A 9 3.88 -0.34 -23.33
C PRO A 9 3.06 0.96 -23.30
N SER A 10 1.74 0.82 -23.34
CA SER A 10 0.84 1.97 -23.27
C SER A 10 0.78 2.48 -21.83
N LEU A 11 0.33 3.72 -21.60
CA LEU A 11 0.12 4.20 -20.23
C LEU A 11 -0.82 3.29 -19.43
N TYR A 12 -1.74 2.58 -20.10
CA TYR A 12 -2.57 1.56 -19.46
C TYR A 12 -1.74 0.41 -18.87
N ASP A 13 -0.74 -0.08 -19.60
CA ASP A 13 0.13 -1.17 -19.17
C ASP A 13 1.12 -0.69 -18.10
N GLU A 14 1.68 0.51 -18.28
CA GLU A 14 2.70 1.06 -17.40
C GLU A 14 2.12 1.61 -16.10
N ASP A 15 1.02 2.36 -16.16
CA ASP A 15 0.43 3.07 -15.03
C ASP A 15 -1.08 3.22 -15.21
N VAL A 16 -1.80 2.11 -14.97
CA VAL A 16 -3.27 2.03 -15.09
C VAL A 16 -4.01 3.10 -14.28
N VAL A 17 -3.42 3.60 -13.18
CA VAL A 17 -4.03 4.65 -12.36
C VAL A 17 -3.94 5.99 -13.07
N ALA A 18 -2.76 6.38 -13.54
CA ALA A 18 -2.60 7.60 -14.32
C ALA A 18 -3.42 7.55 -15.61
N TRP A 19 -3.50 6.38 -16.25
CA TRP A 19 -4.35 6.16 -17.41
C TRP A 19 -5.83 6.38 -17.08
N ALA A 20 -6.34 5.76 -16.00
CA ALA A 20 -7.74 5.87 -15.59
C ALA A 20 -8.15 7.33 -15.34
N GLU A 21 -7.31 8.10 -14.66
CA GLU A 21 -7.54 9.53 -14.43
C GLU A 21 -7.60 10.33 -15.72
N GLN A 22 -6.66 10.08 -16.65
CA GLN A 22 -6.65 10.75 -17.95
C GLN A 22 -7.90 10.43 -18.78
N GLN A 23 -8.34 9.17 -18.76
CA GLN A 23 -9.53 8.76 -19.50
C GLN A 23 -10.80 9.33 -18.89
N ALA A 24 -10.95 9.30 -17.56
CA ALA A 24 -12.10 9.90 -16.88
C ALA A 24 -12.20 11.40 -17.18
N ALA A 25 -11.08 12.13 -17.16
CA ALA A 25 -11.05 13.55 -17.52
C ALA A 25 -11.44 13.79 -18.98
N ALA A 26 -10.95 12.97 -19.92
CA ALA A 26 -11.30 13.06 -21.33
C ALA A 26 -12.79 12.77 -21.58
N LEU A 27 -13.36 11.77 -20.90
CA LEU A 27 -14.78 11.43 -20.97
C LEU A 27 -15.67 12.59 -20.48
N ARG A 28 -15.34 13.19 -19.33
CA ARG A 28 -16.05 14.38 -18.84
C ARG A 28 -15.97 15.56 -19.82
N ALA A 29 -14.79 15.79 -20.42
CA ALA A 29 -14.60 16.84 -21.42
C ALA A 29 -15.39 16.58 -22.72
N LEU A 30 -15.57 15.32 -23.11
CA LEU A 30 -16.44 14.93 -24.24
C LEU A 30 -17.92 15.13 -23.89
N GLY A 31 -18.36 14.72 -22.70
CA GLY A 31 -19.73 14.90 -22.23
C GLY A 31 -20.17 16.36 -22.10
N ALA A 32 -19.23 17.27 -21.87
CA ALA A 32 -19.48 18.71 -21.85
C ALA A 32 -19.76 19.32 -23.24
N ARG A 33 -19.54 18.58 -24.32
CA ARG A 33 -19.80 19.07 -25.68
C ARG A 33 -21.30 18.98 -26.01
N PRO A 34 -21.95 20.07 -26.48
CA PRO A 34 -23.39 20.08 -26.70
C PRO A 34 -23.90 19.00 -27.67
N GLU A 35 -23.09 18.63 -28.66
CA GLU A 35 -23.43 17.61 -29.64
C GLU A 35 -23.36 16.18 -29.09
N LEU A 36 -22.69 15.97 -27.95
CA LEU A 36 -22.50 14.65 -27.32
C LEU A 36 -23.20 14.52 -25.96
N SER A 37 -23.66 15.61 -25.35
CA SER A 37 -24.06 15.65 -23.93
C SER A 37 -25.16 14.66 -23.55
N ASN A 38 -26.02 14.28 -24.50
CA ASN A 38 -27.14 13.36 -24.26
C ASN A 38 -26.97 11.98 -24.94
N VAL A 39 -25.77 11.68 -25.46
CA VAL A 39 -25.52 10.41 -26.18
C VAL A 39 -25.23 9.26 -25.22
N LEU A 40 -24.53 9.54 -24.12
CA LEU A 40 -24.15 8.59 -23.08
C LEU A 40 -24.27 9.23 -21.70
N ASP A 41 -24.30 8.39 -20.68
CA ASP A 41 -24.17 8.82 -19.29
C ASP A 41 -22.69 9.05 -18.94
N TRP A 42 -22.16 10.16 -19.44
CA TRP A 42 -20.72 10.46 -19.40
C TRP A 42 -20.13 10.53 -17.99
N GLU A 43 -20.90 11.02 -17.02
CA GLU A 43 -20.40 11.14 -15.65
C GLU A 43 -20.22 9.76 -15.02
N ASN A 44 -21.26 8.92 -15.06
CA ASN A 44 -21.16 7.57 -14.51
C ASN A 44 -20.10 6.73 -15.24
N ILE A 45 -19.95 6.87 -16.57
CA ILE A 45 -18.88 6.17 -17.31
C ILE A 45 -17.49 6.66 -16.89
N ALA A 46 -17.30 7.97 -16.71
CA ALA A 46 -16.03 8.51 -16.24
C ALA A 46 -15.71 8.06 -14.81
N GLU A 47 -16.71 8.02 -13.93
CA GLU A 47 -16.58 7.50 -12.56
C GLU A 47 -16.17 6.02 -12.55
N GLU A 48 -16.80 5.18 -13.38
CA GLU A 48 -16.44 3.76 -13.48
C GLU A 48 -15.01 3.55 -14.01
N VAL A 49 -14.55 4.39 -14.93
CA VAL A 49 -13.16 4.34 -15.40
C VAL A 49 -12.19 4.79 -14.30
N GLU A 50 -12.51 5.86 -13.57
CA GLU A 50 -11.72 6.34 -12.43
C GLU A 50 -11.68 5.30 -11.28
N SER A 51 -12.77 4.54 -11.09
CA SER A 51 -12.88 3.50 -10.07
C SER A 51 -11.87 2.35 -10.26
N VAL A 52 -11.46 2.07 -11.51
CA VAL A 52 -10.39 1.13 -11.82
C VAL A 52 -9.08 1.57 -11.13
N GLY A 53 -8.73 2.85 -11.25
CA GLY A 53 -7.53 3.40 -10.63
C GLY A 53 -7.59 3.39 -9.10
N SER A 54 -8.71 3.80 -8.52
CA SER A 54 -8.88 3.84 -7.06
C SER A 54 -8.88 2.44 -6.42
N SER A 55 -9.42 1.45 -7.12
CA SER A 55 -9.40 0.04 -6.70
C SER A 55 -7.97 -0.53 -6.68
N GLN A 56 -7.15 -0.22 -7.70
CA GLN A 56 -5.76 -0.64 -7.74
C GLN A 56 -4.93 0.00 -6.61
N VAL A 57 -5.13 1.28 -6.33
CA VAL A 57 -4.49 1.97 -5.17
C VAL A 57 -4.90 1.30 -3.86
N SER A 58 -6.20 0.98 -3.70
CA SER A 58 -6.73 0.34 -2.49
C SER A 58 -6.17 -1.07 -2.29
N ALA A 59 -5.99 -1.83 -3.37
CA ALA A 59 -5.36 -3.15 -3.33
C ALA A 59 -3.91 -3.06 -2.85
N VAL A 60 -3.10 -2.17 -3.45
CA VAL A 60 -1.70 -1.98 -3.04
C VAL A 60 -1.60 -1.51 -1.59
N ALA A 61 -2.41 -0.50 -1.19
CA ALA A 61 -2.47 -0.04 0.19
C ALA A 61 -2.80 -1.18 1.18
N SER A 62 -3.73 -2.07 0.81
CA SER A 62 -4.11 -3.23 1.62
C SER A 62 -2.96 -4.22 1.78
N THR A 63 -2.22 -4.51 0.71
CA THR A 63 -1.05 -5.40 0.79
C THR A 63 0.07 -4.81 1.65
N ILE A 64 0.34 -3.51 1.53
CA ILE A 64 1.33 -2.80 2.36
C ILE A 64 0.92 -2.87 3.84
N ARG A 65 -0.36 -2.61 4.14
CA ARG A 65 -0.90 -2.76 5.50
C ARG A 65 -0.62 -4.16 6.04
N LEU A 66 -0.85 -5.21 5.24
CA LEU A 66 -0.62 -6.59 5.67
C LEU A 66 0.87 -6.90 5.88
N VAL A 67 1.78 -6.36 5.07
CA VAL A 67 3.23 -6.45 5.33
C VAL A 67 3.56 -5.88 6.70
N LEU A 68 3.09 -4.65 6.99
CA LEU A 68 3.33 -3.96 8.26
C LEU A 68 2.73 -4.71 9.46
N VAL A 69 1.50 -5.23 9.34
CA VAL A 69 0.85 -6.05 10.38
C VAL A 69 1.74 -7.23 10.76
N HIS A 70 2.31 -7.94 9.77
CA HIS A 70 3.13 -9.11 10.03
C HIS A 70 4.52 -8.77 10.56
N LEU A 71 5.12 -7.65 10.13
CA LEU A 71 6.36 -7.14 10.74
C LEU A 71 6.16 -6.83 12.23
N ILE A 72 5.07 -6.15 12.59
CA ILE A 72 4.74 -5.84 13.98
C ILE A 72 4.52 -7.12 14.79
N LYS A 73 3.72 -8.06 14.27
CA LYS A 73 3.47 -9.36 14.91
C LYS A 73 4.76 -10.13 15.14
N HIS A 74 5.61 -10.23 14.13
CA HIS A 74 6.86 -10.98 14.22
C HIS A 74 7.85 -10.35 15.20
N LEU A 75 7.97 -9.01 15.23
CA LEU A 75 8.83 -8.33 16.20
C LEU A 75 8.31 -8.51 17.63
N SER A 76 6.99 -8.45 17.81
CA SER A 76 6.37 -8.48 19.14
C SER A 76 6.35 -9.88 19.74
N ALA A 77 6.10 -10.89 18.91
CA ALA A 77 5.81 -12.25 19.37
C ALA A 77 6.58 -13.33 18.58
N PRO A 78 7.94 -13.26 18.51
CA PRO A 78 8.74 -14.22 17.73
C PRO A 78 8.69 -15.65 18.30
N HIS A 79 8.22 -15.81 19.54
CA HIS A 79 8.11 -17.08 20.24
C HIS A 79 6.82 -17.84 19.91
N LEU A 80 5.83 -17.18 19.30
CA LEU A 80 4.56 -17.81 18.97
C LEU A 80 4.73 -18.81 17.81
N PRO A 81 4.07 -19.99 17.85
CA PRO A 81 4.13 -20.98 16.78
C PRO A 81 3.91 -20.43 15.35
N PRO A 82 2.98 -19.49 15.09
CA PRO A 82 2.78 -18.94 13.74
C PRO A 82 3.87 -17.96 13.25
N ALA A 83 4.89 -17.62 14.05
CA ALA A 83 5.91 -16.63 13.67
C ALA A 83 6.61 -16.94 12.34
N GLN A 84 6.87 -18.22 12.06
CA GLN A 84 7.46 -18.64 10.78
C GLN A 84 6.51 -18.43 9.60
N HIS A 85 5.21 -18.65 9.76
CA HIS A 85 4.21 -18.40 8.71
C HIS A 85 4.09 -16.91 8.40
N TRP A 86 4.20 -16.04 9.39
CA TRP A 86 4.15 -14.59 9.18
C TRP A 86 5.26 -14.09 8.26
N ARG A 87 6.45 -14.69 8.29
CA ARG A 87 7.53 -14.36 7.33
C ARG A 87 7.13 -14.70 5.91
N SER A 88 6.53 -15.87 5.68
CA SER A 88 6.04 -16.27 4.36
C SER A 88 4.92 -15.35 3.88
N GLU A 89 4.02 -14.94 4.77
CA GLU A 89 2.95 -13.98 4.46
C GLU A 89 3.52 -12.60 4.09
N ILE A 90 4.55 -12.11 4.78
CA ILE A 90 5.25 -10.87 4.42
C ILE A 90 5.75 -10.95 2.98
N VAL A 91 6.43 -12.02 2.59
CA VAL A 91 6.92 -12.20 1.21
C VAL A 91 5.76 -12.17 0.22
N ALA A 92 4.68 -12.90 0.48
CA ALA A 92 3.54 -12.96 -0.44
C ALA A 92 2.86 -11.60 -0.63
N PHE A 93 2.61 -10.87 0.47
CA PHE A 93 2.00 -9.55 0.40
C PHE A 93 2.93 -8.52 -0.21
N GLN A 94 4.23 -8.58 0.09
CA GLN A 94 5.21 -7.66 -0.48
C GLN A 94 5.33 -7.84 -1.99
N LEU A 95 5.42 -9.08 -2.48
CA LEU A 95 5.48 -9.36 -3.92
C LEU A 95 4.21 -8.89 -4.63
N THR A 96 3.04 -9.10 -4.01
CA THR A 96 1.75 -8.64 -4.56
C THR A 96 1.68 -7.12 -4.62
N GLY A 97 2.08 -6.45 -3.53
CA GLY A 97 2.12 -4.99 -3.45
C GLY A 97 3.09 -4.37 -4.45
N ARG A 98 4.30 -4.92 -4.55
CA ARG A 98 5.32 -4.51 -5.54
C ARG A 98 4.81 -4.67 -6.97
N ALA A 99 4.22 -5.82 -7.30
CA ALA A 99 3.71 -6.08 -8.64
C ALA A 99 2.56 -5.11 -9.04
N GLY A 100 1.73 -4.72 -8.07
CA GLY A 100 0.63 -3.78 -8.28
C GLY A 100 1.03 -2.30 -8.23
N TYR A 101 2.13 -1.96 -7.56
CA TYR A 101 2.54 -0.57 -7.33
C TYR A 101 2.86 0.16 -8.63
N ARG A 102 2.43 1.42 -8.73
CA ARG A 102 2.71 2.33 -9.85
C ARG A 102 3.14 3.70 -9.32
N ALA A 103 3.94 4.43 -10.09
CA ALA A 103 4.52 5.71 -9.67
C ALA A 103 3.43 6.75 -9.30
N SER A 104 2.32 6.79 -10.05
CA SER A 104 1.18 7.67 -9.77
C SER A 104 0.53 7.43 -8.39
N MET A 105 0.67 6.22 -7.83
CA MET A 105 0.08 5.87 -6.54
C MET A 105 0.80 6.53 -5.36
N ARG A 106 2.05 6.99 -5.54
CA ARG A 106 2.89 7.51 -4.45
C ARG A 106 2.24 8.61 -3.62
N ARG A 107 1.53 9.53 -4.28
CA ARG A 107 0.82 10.65 -3.62
C ARG A 107 -0.59 10.28 -3.15
N LYS A 108 -1.08 9.10 -3.51
CA LYS A 108 -2.42 8.60 -3.19
C LYS A 108 -2.43 7.65 -1.99
N ILE A 109 -1.26 7.13 -1.61
CA ILE A 109 -1.08 6.22 -0.49
C ILE A 109 -0.65 7.03 0.74
N ASP A 110 -1.54 7.12 1.72
CA ASP A 110 -1.24 7.66 3.04
C ASP A 110 -0.64 6.56 3.91
N LEU A 111 0.70 6.52 3.97
CA LEU A 111 1.44 5.48 4.68
C LEU A 111 1.28 5.57 6.20
N ASP A 112 1.14 6.77 6.76
CA ASP A 112 0.98 6.95 8.21
C ASP A 112 -0.41 6.50 8.68
N ARG A 113 -1.44 6.69 7.85
CA ARG A 113 -2.75 6.06 8.11
C ARG A 113 -2.67 4.54 8.03
N ILE A 114 -2.03 4.01 6.99
CA ILE A 114 -1.86 2.55 6.82
C ILE A 114 -1.09 1.94 8.00
N TRP A 115 -0.06 2.64 8.50
CA TRP A 115 0.70 2.24 9.67
C TRP A 115 -0.18 2.14 10.92
N ARG A 116 -0.97 3.17 11.23
CA ARG A 116 -1.90 3.15 12.37
C ARG A 116 -2.92 2.01 12.26
N ASP A 117 -3.48 1.81 11.06
CA ASP A 117 -4.40 0.70 10.80
C ASP A 117 -3.71 -0.66 10.99
N ALA A 118 -2.43 -0.78 10.61
CA ALA A 118 -1.63 -1.98 10.81
C ALA A 118 -1.34 -2.26 12.30
N VAL A 119 -1.06 -1.23 13.10
CA VAL A 119 -0.88 -1.37 14.56
C VAL A 119 -2.16 -1.89 15.21
N ILE A 120 -3.32 -1.28 14.91
CA ILE A 120 -4.63 -1.69 15.44
C ILE A 120 -4.91 -3.16 15.10
N GLN A 121 -4.67 -3.55 13.84
CA GLN A 121 -4.91 -4.92 13.42
C GLN A 121 -3.90 -5.91 14.03
N ALA A 122 -2.63 -5.54 14.15
CA ALA A 122 -1.63 -6.39 14.81
C ALA A 122 -2.01 -6.65 16.27
N GLU A 123 -2.49 -5.63 16.98
CA GLU A 123 -3.01 -5.74 18.35
C GLU A 123 -4.16 -6.75 18.43
N ALA A 124 -5.19 -6.59 17.59
CA ALA A 124 -6.33 -7.52 17.55
C ALA A 124 -5.90 -8.96 17.23
N ASN A 125 -4.94 -9.13 16.31
CA ASN A 125 -4.42 -10.45 15.93
C ASN A 125 -3.61 -11.12 17.05
N LEU A 126 -2.80 -10.36 17.79
CA LEU A 126 -1.99 -10.88 18.90
C LEU A 126 -2.83 -11.18 20.14
N ALA A 127 -3.89 -10.42 20.38
CA ALA A 127 -4.82 -10.65 21.48
C ALA A 127 -5.45 -12.05 21.43
N ALA A 128 -5.65 -12.62 20.23
CA ALA A 128 -6.13 -13.99 20.04
C ALA A 128 -5.16 -15.07 20.59
N TYR A 129 -3.89 -14.72 20.80
CA TYR A 129 -2.86 -15.56 21.40
C TYR A 129 -2.51 -15.13 22.83
N HIS A 130 -3.30 -14.23 23.44
CA HIS A 130 -3.00 -13.60 24.73
C HIS A 130 -1.67 -12.84 24.75
N ASP A 131 -1.29 -12.24 23.61
CA ASP A 131 -0.09 -11.44 23.44
C ASP A 131 -0.46 -10.00 23.01
N ALA A 132 0.53 -9.11 22.99
CA ALA A 132 0.34 -7.70 22.63
C ALA A 132 1.50 -7.18 21.78
N PRO A 133 1.29 -6.11 21.00
CA PRO A 133 2.38 -5.43 20.31
C PRO A 133 3.44 -4.95 21.30
N VAL A 134 4.69 -4.93 20.86
CA VAL A 134 5.80 -4.36 21.63
C VAL A 134 5.52 -2.89 21.97
N ALA A 135 5.82 -2.49 23.21
CA ALA A 135 5.63 -1.11 23.63
C ALA A 135 6.58 -0.15 22.89
N GLY A 136 6.12 1.08 22.66
CA GLY A 136 6.94 2.16 22.07
C GLY A 136 6.92 2.21 20.54
N LEU A 137 5.97 1.54 19.88
CA LEU A 137 5.76 1.73 18.44
C LEU A 137 5.57 3.22 18.11
N PRO A 138 6.20 3.72 17.03
CA PRO A 138 6.09 5.13 16.63
C PRO A 138 4.66 5.49 16.17
N GLU A 139 4.29 6.77 16.31
CA GLU A 139 2.98 7.29 15.87
C GLU A 139 2.85 7.35 14.34
N SER A 140 3.97 7.55 13.64
CA SER A 140 4.09 7.52 12.17
C SER A 140 4.87 6.30 11.70
N SER A 141 4.72 5.94 10.42
CA SER A 141 5.43 4.82 9.82
C SER A 141 6.95 5.02 9.94
N PRO A 142 7.70 4.03 10.47
CA PRO A 142 9.16 4.07 10.44
C PRO A 142 9.73 3.71 9.08
N PHE A 143 8.88 3.34 8.12
CA PHE A 143 9.23 2.95 6.76
C PHE A 143 8.76 3.99 5.74
N THR A 144 9.41 4.00 4.59
CA THR A 144 8.93 4.68 3.38
C THR A 144 8.19 3.71 2.46
N LEU A 145 7.38 4.25 1.55
CA LEU A 145 6.67 3.45 0.56
C LEU A 145 7.63 2.72 -0.38
N ASP A 146 8.71 3.40 -0.80
CA ASP A 146 9.73 2.86 -1.70
C ASP A 146 10.43 1.65 -1.07
N GLU A 147 10.73 1.70 0.23
CA GLU A 147 11.32 0.55 0.95
C GLU A 147 10.38 -0.66 0.91
N LEU A 148 9.08 -0.45 1.15
CA LEU A 148 8.10 -1.54 1.25
C LEU A 148 7.81 -2.20 -0.10
N VAL A 149 7.97 -1.48 -1.21
CA VAL A 149 7.77 -2.00 -2.57
C VAL A 149 9.08 -2.28 -3.31
N ALA A 150 10.22 -2.17 -2.64
CA ALA A 150 11.53 -2.39 -3.23
C ALA A 150 11.70 -3.83 -3.74
N GLU A 151 12.46 -4.00 -4.83
CA GLU A 151 12.84 -5.33 -5.33
C GLU A 151 13.76 -6.07 -4.36
N ASP A 152 14.65 -5.34 -3.68
CA ASP A 152 15.57 -5.86 -2.68
C ASP A 152 15.02 -5.78 -1.25
N PHE A 153 13.68 -5.76 -1.10
CA PHE A 153 13.04 -5.79 0.21
C PHE A 153 13.54 -6.98 1.05
N ASP A 154 14.00 -6.68 2.27
CA ASP A 154 14.59 -7.66 3.18
C ASP A 154 13.90 -7.60 4.54
N ILE A 155 13.32 -8.74 4.95
CA ILE A 155 12.52 -8.84 6.17
C ILE A 155 13.37 -8.53 7.40
N ASP A 156 14.61 -9.02 7.45
CA ASP A 156 15.44 -8.90 8.65
C ASP A 156 15.94 -7.46 8.83
N ARG A 157 16.30 -6.78 7.74
CA ARG A 157 16.57 -5.34 7.71
C ARG A 157 15.35 -4.54 8.18
N SER A 158 14.15 -4.87 7.68
CA SER A 158 12.93 -4.18 8.09
C SER A 158 12.60 -4.40 9.57
N LEU A 159 12.83 -5.60 10.10
CA LEU A 159 12.65 -5.89 11.53
C LEU A 159 13.66 -5.13 12.40
N ILE A 160 14.93 -5.01 11.95
CA ILE A 160 15.95 -4.21 12.64
C ILE A 160 15.57 -2.72 12.64
N GLN A 161 15.12 -2.18 11.51
CA GLN A 161 14.65 -0.79 11.41
C GLN A 161 13.47 -0.53 12.32
N LEU A 162 12.49 -1.44 12.35
CA LEU A 162 11.35 -1.33 13.26
C LEU A 162 11.79 -1.38 14.72
N ALA A 163 12.68 -2.31 15.10
CA ALA A 163 13.20 -2.39 16.46
C ALA A 163 13.93 -1.11 16.87
N ALA A 164 14.75 -0.52 15.99
CA ALA A 164 15.45 0.74 16.24
C ALA A 164 14.49 1.94 16.43
N SER A 165 13.33 1.92 15.75
CA SER A 165 12.32 2.97 15.93
C SER A 165 11.72 3.01 17.34
N LEU A 166 11.68 1.87 18.06
CA LEU A 166 11.14 1.78 19.42
C LEU A 166 11.97 2.55 20.44
N ASP A 167 13.29 2.61 20.22
CA ASP A 167 14.23 3.30 21.12
C ASP A 167 14.16 4.82 20.96
N SER A 168 13.73 5.29 19.79
CA SER A 168 13.59 6.72 19.46
C SER A 168 12.38 7.37 20.16
N THR A 169 11.40 6.55 20.57
CA THR A 169 10.16 6.94 21.25
C THR A 169 10.24 6.84 22.78
N ARG A 170 11.32 6.25 23.34
CA ARG A 170 11.51 6.20 24.80
C ARG A 170 12.00 7.56 25.33
N PRO A 171 11.27 8.22 26.25
CA PRO A 171 11.78 9.45 26.85
C PRO A 171 13.08 9.15 27.60
N THR A 172 14.15 9.87 27.24
CA THR A 172 15.45 9.81 27.91
C THR A 172 15.25 9.92 29.43
N ARG A 173 15.42 8.81 30.16
CA ARG A 173 15.51 8.85 31.63
C ARG A 173 16.76 9.64 31.98
N ARG A 174 16.63 10.94 32.22
CA ARG A 174 17.67 11.75 32.87
C ARG A 174 17.92 11.13 34.25
N ARG A 175 19.04 10.42 34.39
CA ARG A 175 19.57 10.02 35.71
C ARG A 175 19.92 11.32 36.45
N ARG A 176 19.29 11.52 37.60
CA ARG A 176 19.75 12.46 38.63
C ARG A 176 20.89 11.82 39.41
#